data_AF-A0A2E3CVC2-F1
#
_entry.id   AF-A0A2E3CVC2-F1
#
_cell.length_a   1.000
_cell.length_b   1.000
_cell.length_c   1.000
_cell.angle_alpha   90.00
_cell.angle_beta   90.00
_cell.angle_gamma   90.00
#
_symmetry.space_group_name_H-M   'P 1'
#
loop_
_entity.id
_entity.type
_entity.pdbx_description
1 polymer ?
#
loop_
_entity_poly.entity_id
_entity_poly.type
_entity_poly.pdbx_seq_one_letter_code
_entity_poly.pdbx_strand_id
1 'polypeptide(L)'
;MRYAFHIEHTDIQSTGLQAAISAYDDLAQLTGDPIFNEIGSSLYAEGTNYQYHAIGGQWDIENWGIIAEKYWVLAPDSGFANDSDGWYISLFYHLNEFTPYTVVSAYDNTLNKDTLPLIDAATASYPFAASLLEQTKTGLQSFKAKERSITLGIRYDFMRNTCVKFEMQYFNFLAGSTGQGFPLNNAEPPDNAILTTVVMDVVF
;
A
#
# COMPACT_ATOMS: atom_id res chain seq x y z
N MET A 1 20.41 14.64 5.57
CA MET A 1 19.50 14.36 4.44
C MET A 1 20.04 13.16 3.67
N ARG A 2 19.15 12.27 3.22
CA ARG A 2 19.47 11.08 2.44
C ARG A 2 18.44 10.96 1.31
N TYR A 3 18.88 10.44 0.18
CA TYR A 3 18.03 10.06 -0.94
C TYR A 3 18.32 8.60 -1.28
N ALA A 4 17.28 7.82 -1.51
CA ALA A 4 17.38 6.42 -1.90
C ALA A 4 16.67 6.23 -3.25
N PHE A 5 17.32 5.44 -4.11
CA PHE A 5 16.78 5.01 -5.39
C PHE A 5 17.14 3.56 -5.62
N HIS A 6 16.15 2.75 -5.98
CA HIS A 6 16.39 1.40 -6.48
C HIS A 6 15.31 1.00 -7.47
N ILE A 7 15.66 0.03 -8.31
CA ILE A 7 14.77 -0.58 -9.29
C ILE A 7 14.56 -2.02 -8.85
N GLU A 8 13.30 -2.42 -8.73
CA GLU A 8 12.92 -3.80 -8.45
C GLU A 8 12.35 -4.43 -9.71
N HIS A 9 12.98 -5.50 -10.16
CA HIS A 9 12.47 -6.33 -11.25
C HIS A 9 11.69 -7.49 -10.64
N THR A 10 10.37 -7.51 -10.84
CA THR A 10 9.50 -8.50 -10.21
C THR A 10 8.35 -8.91 -11.12
N ASP A 11 7.83 -10.09 -10.83
CA ASP A 11 6.55 -10.56 -11.34
C ASP A 11 5.49 -10.34 -10.26
N ILE A 12 4.31 -9.86 -10.64
CA ILE A 12 3.15 -9.76 -9.77
C ILE A 12 2.05 -10.63 -10.36
N GLN A 13 1.76 -11.72 -9.66
CA GLN A 13 0.67 -12.62 -9.98
C GLN A 13 -0.15 -12.89 -8.72
N SER A 14 -1.47 -12.96 -8.89
CA SER A 14 -2.39 -13.34 -7.82
C SER A 14 -3.14 -14.60 -8.22
N THR A 15 -3.02 -15.66 -7.41
CA THR A 15 -3.79 -16.90 -7.58
C THR A 15 -5.30 -16.62 -7.63
N GLY A 16 -5.77 -15.57 -6.94
CA GLY A 16 -7.17 -15.14 -6.94
C GLY A 16 -7.62 -14.51 -8.27
N LEU A 17 -6.70 -13.95 -9.06
CA LEU A 17 -6.99 -13.35 -10.36
C LEU A 17 -6.86 -14.34 -11.52
N GLN A 18 -6.21 -15.49 -11.32
CA GLN A 18 -5.95 -16.47 -12.38
C GLN A 18 -7.25 -16.99 -13.04
N ALA A 19 -8.31 -17.18 -12.26
CA ALA A 19 -9.60 -17.61 -12.78
C ALA A 19 -10.24 -16.52 -13.67
N ALA A 20 -10.09 -15.24 -13.30
CA ALA A 20 -10.57 -14.12 -14.11
C ALA A 20 -9.78 -14.00 -15.41
N ILE A 21 -8.45 -14.12 -15.36
CA ILE A 21 -7.57 -14.11 -16.54
C ILE A 21 -8.01 -15.20 -17.53
N SER A 22 -8.20 -16.44 -17.05
CA SER A 22 -8.63 -17.56 -17.90
C SER A 22 -10.00 -17.31 -18.53
N ALA A 23 -10.94 -16.72 -17.77
CA ALA A 23 -12.26 -16.37 -18.30
C ALA A 23 -12.19 -15.28 -19.37
N TYR A 24 -11.26 -14.34 -19.26
CA TYR A 24 -11.05 -13.33 -20.28
C TYR A 24 -10.43 -13.90 -21.57
N ASP A 25 -9.51 -14.86 -21.45
CA ASP A 25 -8.97 -15.57 -22.62
C ASP A 25 -10.08 -16.31 -23.39
N ASP A 26 -10.98 -16.99 -22.68
CA ASP A 26 -12.15 -17.66 -23.28
C ASP A 26 -13.09 -16.67 -23.98
N LEU A 27 -13.32 -15.51 -23.37
CA LEU A 27 -14.16 -14.45 -23.94
C LEU A 27 -13.53 -13.82 -25.19
N ALA A 28 -12.21 -13.63 -25.19
CA ALA A 28 -11.48 -13.16 -26.37
C ALA A 28 -11.61 -14.15 -27.53
N GLN A 29 -11.51 -15.46 -27.27
CA GLN A 29 -11.69 -16.50 -28.28
C GLN A 29 -13.14 -16.56 -28.80
N LEU A 30 -14.13 -16.37 -27.93
CA LEU A 30 -15.55 -16.40 -28.28
C LEU A 30 -15.97 -15.19 -29.13
N THR A 31 -15.49 -14.00 -28.77
CA THR A 31 -15.92 -12.73 -29.40
C THR A 31 -15.02 -12.29 -30.55
N GLY A 32 -13.76 -12.72 -30.54
CA GLY A 32 -12.73 -12.22 -31.46
C GLY A 32 -12.26 -10.79 -31.15
N ASP A 33 -12.73 -10.19 -30.05
CA ASP A 33 -12.37 -8.83 -29.64
C ASP A 33 -11.12 -8.87 -28.74
N PRO A 34 -10.04 -8.14 -29.06
CA PRO A 34 -8.84 -8.09 -28.24
C PRO A 34 -9.05 -7.47 -26.86
N ILE A 35 -10.13 -6.71 -26.62
CA ILE A 35 -10.36 -6.01 -25.34
C ILE A 35 -10.33 -6.96 -24.13
N PHE A 36 -10.80 -8.19 -24.28
CA PHE A 36 -10.78 -9.17 -23.18
C PHE A 36 -9.35 -9.64 -22.87
N ASN A 37 -8.51 -9.85 -23.89
CA ASN A 37 -7.09 -10.15 -23.69
C ASN A 37 -6.35 -8.97 -23.05
N GLU A 38 -6.69 -7.73 -23.44
CA GLU A 38 -6.11 -6.52 -22.83
C GLU A 38 -6.47 -6.44 -21.35
N ILE A 39 -7.75 -6.66 -21.00
CA ILE A 39 -8.18 -6.73 -19.59
C ILE A 39 -7.43 -7.84 -18.85
N GLY A 40 -7.39 -9.06 -19.38
CA GLY A 40 -6.69 -10.19 -18.77
C GLY A 40 -5.20 -9.90 -18.54
N SER A 41 -4.51 -9.33 -19.53
CA SER A 41 -3.10 -8.94 -19.45
C SER A 41 -2.81 -7.89 -18.39
N SER A 42 -3.79 -7.03 -18.09
CA SER A 42 -3.65 -5.99 -17.08
C SER A 42 -3.82 -6.50 -15.64
N LEU A 43 -4.23 -7.76 -15.45
CA LEU A 43 -4.42 -8.39 -14.13
C LEU A 43 -3.16 -9.07 -13.60
N TYR A 44 -2.07 -9.11 -14.36
CA TYR A 44 -0.77 -9.57 -13.92
C TYR A 44 0.33 -8.61 -14.41
N ALA A 45 1.50 -8.70 -13.81
CA ALA A 45 2.69 -8.01 -14.29
C ALA A 45 3.82 -9.05 -14.37
N GLU A 46 4.49 -9.14 -15.52
CA GLU A 46 5.60 -10.08 -15.73
C GLU A 46 6.81 -9.30 -16.21
N GLY A 47 7.95 -9.48 -15.55
CA GLY A 47 9.22 -8.82 -15.84
C GLY A 47 9.16 -7.30 -15.76
N THR A 48 8.36 -6.75 -14.84
CA THR A 48 8.15 -5.31 -14.73
C THR A 48 9.16 -4.67 -13.77
N ASN A 49 9.58 -3.45 -14.10
CA ASN A 49 10.51 -2.67 -13.29
C ASN A 49 9.73 -1.63 -12.48
N TYR A 50 9.70 -1.79 -11.16
CA TYR A 50 9.19 -0.78 -10.23
C TYR A 50 10.33 0.13 -9.80
N GLN A 51 10.07 1.42 -9.74
CA GLN A 51 11.05 2.40 -9.28
C GLN A 51 10.67 2.88 -7.89
N TYR A 52 11.57 2.71 -6.94
CA TYR A 52 11.43 3.25 -5.60
C TYR A 52 12.28 4.49 -5.46
N HIS A 53 11.68 5.57 -4.97
CA HIS A 53 12.34 6.82 -4.62
C HIS A 53 11.99 7.17 -3.19
N ALA A 54 12.98 7.55 -2.38
CA ALA A 54 12.73 8.13 -1.07
C ALA A 54 13.68 9.28 -0.76
N ILE A 55 13.17 10.29 -0.06
CA ILE A 55 13.96 11.38 0.50
C ILE A 55 13.64 11.50 1.98
N GLY A 56 14.70 11.49 2.78
CA GLY A 56 14.62 11.47 4.23
C GLY A 56 15.59 12.43 4.90
N GLY A 57 15.20 12.96 6.04
CA GLY A 57 16.01 13.85 6.85
C GLY A 57 15.81 13.57 8.33
N GLN A 58 16.88 13.76 9.09
CA GLN A 58 16.85 13.81 10.53
C GLN A 58 17.52 15.11 10.97
N TRP A 59 16.98 15.73 12.01
CA TRP A 59 17.59 16.86 12.68
C TRP A 59 17.41 16.71 14.18
N ASP A 60 18.49 16.86 14.93
CA ASP A 60 18.52 16.78 16.38
C ASP A 60 19.05 18.10 16.94
N ILE A 61 18.35 18.64 17.94
CA ILE A 61 18.74 19.85 18.67
C ILE A 61 18.47 19.65 20.17
N GLU A 62 19.54 19.70 20.95
CA GLU A 62 19.49 19.43 22.40
C GLU A 62 18.83 18.06 22.66
N ASN A 63 17.66 18.07 23.30
CA ASN A 63 16.88 16.89 23.62
C ASN A 63 15.80 16.59 22.57
N TRP A 64 15.58 17.46 21.60
CA TRP A 64 14.58 17.27 20.55
C TRP A 64 15.20 16.61 19.33
N GLY A 65 14.44 15.73 18.68
CA GLY A 65 14.77 15.25 17.36
C GLY A 65 13.54 15.12 16.48
N ILE A 66 13.73 15.36 15.19
CA ILE A 66 12.72 15.20 14.15
C ILE A 66 13.28 14.31 13.05
N ILE A 67 12.48 13.37 12.59
CA ILE A 67 12.75 12.56 11.39
C ILE A 67 11.57 12.75 10.45
N ALA A 68 11.85 12.96 9.17
CA ALA A 68 10.83 13.02 8.14
C ALA A 68 11.29 12.24 6.92
N GLU A 69 10.38 11.50 6.30
CA GLU A 69 10.62 10.79 5.07
C GLU A 69 9.41 10.87 4.16
N LYS A 70 9.69 10.98 2.86
CA LYS A 70 8.71 10.87 1.79
C LYS A 70 9.23 9.83 0.79
N TYR A 71 8.38 8.89 0.40
CA TYR A 71 8.70 7.90 -0.62
C TYR A 71 7.61 7.83 -1.69
N TRP A 72 8.01 7.27 -2.83
CA TRP A 72 7.20 6.99 -4.00
C TRP A 72 7.62 5.66 -4.62
N VAL A 73 6.65 4.86 -5.02
CA VAL A 73 6.79 3.67 -5.85
C VAL A 73 6.07 3.96 -7.15
N LEU A 74 6.85 4.04 -8.23
CA LEU A 74 6.33 4.24 -9.58
C LEU A 74 6.26 2.88 -10.27
N ALA A 75 5.05 2.51 -10.67
CA ALA A 75 4.82 1.31 -11.43
C ALA A 75 4.93 1.61 -12.94
N PRO A 76 5.24 0.62 -13.78
CA PRO A 76 5.24 0.81 -15.23
C PRO A 76 3.81 1.01 -15.77
N ASP A 77 3.70 1.62 -16.95
CA ASP A 77 2.42 1.87 -17.64
C ASP A 77 1.78 0.59 -18.23
N SER A 78 2.04 -0.59 -17.66
CA SER A 78 1.54 -1.87 -18.17
C SER A 78 1.40 -2.93 -17.08
N GLY A 79 0.39 -3.80 -17.20
CA GLY A 79 0.14 -4.90 -16.27
C GLY A 79 -0.47 -4.43 -14.95
N PHE A 80 -0.55 -5.31 -13.94
CA PHE A 80 -1.06 -4.98 -12.61
C PHE A 80 -0.10 -4.04 -11.87
N ALA A 81 -0.23 -2.75 -12.15
CA ALA A 81 0.69 -1.70 -11.76
C ALA A 81 -0.04 -0.65 -10.92
N ASN A 82 0.33 -0.51 -9.64
CA ASN A 82 -0.19 0.51 -8.76
C ASN A 82 0.93 1.47 -8.36
N ASP A 83 0.70 2.76 -8.59
CA ASP A 83 1.56 3.81 -8.05
C ASP A 83 1.21 3.99 -6.57
N SER A 84 2.21 4.02 -5.70
CA SER A 84 2.01 4.31 -4.28
C SER A 84 2.95 5.38 -3.78
N ASP A 85 2.48 6.16 -2.81
CA ASP A 85 3.29 7.16 -2.15
C ASP A 85 2.95 7.24 -0.67
N GLY A 86 3.95 7.56 0.14
CA GLY A 86 3.74 7.71 1.57
C GLY A 86 4.75 8.64 2.19
N TRP A 87 4.39 9.17 3.34
CA TRP A 87 5.30 9.98 4.15
C TRP A 87 5.04 9.78 5.63
N TYR A 88 6.06 10.05 6.43
CA TYR A 88 5.91 10.19 7.87
C TYR A 88 6.78 11.33 8.40
N ILE A 89 6.35 11.88 9.54
CA ILE A 89 7.12 12.80 10.36
C ILE A 89 7.06 12.28 11.79
N SER A 90 8.22 12.05 12.39
CA SER A 90 8.40 11.66 13.78
C SER A 90 9.03 12.82 14.55
N LEU A 91 8.45 13.15 15.70
CA LEU A 91 9.01 14.08 16.67
C LEU A 91 9.23 13.32 17.97
N PHE A 92 10.43 13.44 18.53
CA PHE A 92 10.78 12.79 19.80
C PHE A 92 11.55 13.74 20.72
N TYR A 93 11.45 13.46 22.01
CA TYR A 93 12.14 14.22 23.05
C TYR A 93 12.85 13.29 24.02
N HIS A 94 14.14 13.48 24.23
CA HIS A 94 14.94 12.72 25.18
C HIS A 94 14.80 13.29 26.59
N LEU A 95 14.25 12.49 27.49
CA LEU A 95 14.08 12.78 28.92
C LEU A 95 14.76 11.66 29.73
N ASN A 96 16.06 11.80 29.96
CA ASN A 96 16.89 10.78 30.62
C ASN A 96 16.74 9.41 29.94
N GLU A 97 16.19 8.42 30.64
CA GLU A 97 15.93 7.06 30.13
C GLU A 97 14.64 6.96 29.30
N PHE A 98 13.81 8.00 29.27
CA PHE A 98 12.55 8.00 28.53
C PHE A 98 12.65 8.85 27.28
N THR A 99 12.12 8.35 26.17
CA THR A 99 11.96 9.12 24.93
C THR A 99 10.51 9.00 24.48
N PRO A 100 9.59 9.90 24.90
CA PRO A 100 8.29 10.04 24.26
C PRO A 100 8.45 10.51 22.81
N TYR A 101 7.57 10.03 21.95
CA TYR A 101 7.51 10.43 20.55
C TYR A 101 6.11 10.37 19.98
N THR A 102 5.92 11.14 18.92
CA THR A 102 4.73 11.13 18.08
C THR A 102 5.14 10.92 16.64
N VAL A 103 4.36 10.13 15.91
CA VAL A 103 4.52 9.99 14.46
C VAL A 103 3.20 10.35 13.80
N VAL A 104 3.26 11.13 12.74
CA VAL A 104 2.13 11.33 11.82
C VAL A 104 2.53 10.78 10.46
N SER A 105 1.63 10.06 9.81
CA SER A 105 1.91 9.46 8.52
C SER A 105 0.71 9.44 7.59
N ALA A 106 1.02 9.23 6.32
CA ALA A 106 0.06 9.17 5.24
C ALA A 106 0.55 8.18 4.20
N TYR A 107 -0.40 7.41 3.67
CA TYR A 107 -0.19 6.50 2.56
C TYR A 107 -1.31 6.66 1.54
N ASP A 108 -0.97 6.58 0.26
CA ASP A 108 -1.89 6.55 -0.86
C ASP A 108 -1.40 5.50 -1.86
N ASN A 109 -2.32 4.67 -2.33
CA ASN A 109 -2.11 3.67 -3.35
C ASN A 109 -3.15 3.90 -4.43
N THR A 110 -2.70 4.41 -5.56
CA THR A 110 -3.54 4.68 -6.72
C THR A 110 -3.51 3.49 -7.66
N LEU A 111 -4.70 2.97 -7.91
CA LEU A 111 -4.87 1.83 -8.80
C LEU A 111 -4.55 2.20 -10.25
N ASN A 112 -4.05 1.19 -10.98
CA ASN A 112 -3.81 1.17 -12.41
C ASN A 112 -4.73 2.09 -13.24
N LYS A 113 -4.09 2.96 -14.03
CA LYS A 113 -4.72 4.03 -14.82
C LYS A 113 -5.46 3.50 -16.06
N ASP A 114 -5.11 2.30 -16.54
CA ASP A 114 -5.55 1.82 -17.87
C ASP A 114 -6.58 0.69 -17.81
N THR A 115 -6.61 -0.15 -16.77
CA THR A 115 -7.55 -1.28 -16.68
C THR A 115 -9.00 -0.86 -16.46
N LEU A 116 -9.26 0.14 -15.60
CA LEU A 116 -10.63 0.55 -15.28
C LEU A 116 -11.36 1.12 -16.52
N PRO A 117 -10.75 1.98 -17.35
CA PRO A 117 -11.34 2.38 -18.63
C PRO A 117 -11.63 1.23 -19.60
N LEU A 118 -10.74 0.23 -19.69
CA LEU A 118 -10.95 -0.96 -20.53
C LEU A 118 -12.17 -1.77 -20.08
N ILE A 119 -12.31 -1.98 -18.77
CA ILE A 119 -13.49 -2.65 -18.19
C ILE A 119 -14.76 -1.85 -18.49
N ASP A 120 -14.75 -0.53 -18.31
CA ASP A 120 -15.92 0.31 -18.58
C ASP A 120 -16.34 0.26 -20.06
N ALA A 121 -15.37 0.25 -21.00
CA ALA A 121 -15.62 0.10 -22.43
C ALA A 121 -16.17 -1.29 -22.80
N ALA A 122 -15.63 -2.36 -22.19
CA ALA A 122 -16.12 -3.72 -22.38
C ALA A 122 -17.54 -3.89 -21.82
N THR A 123 -17.86 -3.31 -20.66
CA THR A 123 -19.19 -3.40 -20.04
C THR A 123 -20.25 -2.75 -20.92
N ALA A 124 -19.92 -1.63 -21.58
CA ALA A 124 -20.82 -0.96 -22.51
C ALA A 124 -21.08 -1.78 -23.79
N SER A 125 -20.08 -2.53 -24.25
CA SER A 125 -20.12 -3.26 -25.53
C SER A 125 -20.65 -4.70 -25.37
N TYR A 126 -20.47 -5.30 -24.20
CA TYR A 126 -20.74 -6.72 -23.95
C TYR A 126 -21.61 -6.95 -22.70
N PRO A 127 -22.93 -6.69 -22.76
CA PRO A 127 -23.83 -6.86 -21.61
C PRO A 127 -23.85 -8.27 -21.02
N PHE A 128 -23.56 -9.30 -21.83
CA PHE A 128 -23.50 -10.68 -21.36
C PHE A 128 -22.30 -10.97 -20.45
N ALA A 129 -21.23 -10.17 -20.52
CA ALA A 129 -20.03 -10.30 -19.71
C ALA A 129 -20.04 -9.34 -18.49
N ALA A 130 -21.09 -8.53 -18.33
CA ALA A 130 -21.17 -7.47 -17.32
C ALA A 130 -20.91 -7.97 -15.89
N SER A 131 -21.36 -9.17 -15.54
CA SER A 131 -21.13 -9.73 -14.20
C SER A 131 -19.67 -10.04 -13.90
N LEU A 132 -18.90 -10.55 -14.88
CA LEU A 132 -17.46 -10.80 -14.73
C LEU A 132 -16.69 -9.47 -14.66
N LEU A 133 -17.05 -8.53 -15.52
CA LEU A 133 -16.45 -7.20 -15.60
C LEU A 133 -16.64 -6.42 -14.30
N GLU A 134 -17.85 -6.41 -13.73
CA GLU A 134 -18.13 -5.74 -12.44
C GLU A 134 -17.41 -6.41 -11.26
N GLN A 135 -17.34 -7.76 -11.25
CA GLN A 135 -16.56 -8.47 -10.24
C GLN A 135 -15.06 -8.14 -10.33
N THR A 136 -14.52 -8.08 -11.55
CA THR A 136 -13.12 -7.70 -11.79
C THR A 136 -12.87 -6.27 -11.36
N LYS A 137 -13.77 -5.34 -11.69
CA LYS A 137 -13.72 -3.94 -11.27
C LYS A 137 -13.69 -3.80 -9.75
N THR A 138 -14.58 -4.51 -9.05
CA THR A 138 -14.65 -4.49 -7.60
C THR A 138 -13.38 -5.09 -6.97
N GLY A 139 -12.91 -6.22 -7.50
CA GLY A 139 -11.66 -6.85 -7.07
C GLY A 139 -10.46 -5.92 -7.25
N LEU A 140 -10.36 -5.25 -8.39
CA LEU A 140 -9.33 -4.24 -8.66
C LEU A 140 -9.43 -3.05 -7.69
N GLN A 141 -10.61 -2.47 -7.54
CA GLN A 141 -10.83 -1.35 -6.62
C GLN A 141 -10.51 -1.69 -5.16
N SER A 142 -10.59 -2.96 -4.75
CA SER A 142 -10.20 -3.40 -3.41
C SER A 142 -8.71 -3.17 -3.08
N PHE A 143 -7.85 -3.06 -4.09
CA PHE A 143 -6.42 -2.76 -3.89
C PHE A 143 -6.14 -1.26 -3.74
N LYS A 144 -7.12 -0.40 -4.00
CA LYS A 144 -7.01 1.03 -3.69
C LYS A 144 -6.93 1.18 -2.18
N ALA A 145 -5.87 1.78 -1.70
CA ALA A 145 -5.63 1.96 -0.27
C ALA A 145 -5.25 3.40 0.01
N LYS A 146 -5.91 4.03 0.98
CA LYS A 146 -5.53 5.37 1.42
C LYS A 146 -5.69 5.44 2.92
N GLU A 147 -4.65 5.92 3.59
CA GLU A 147 -4.57 5.87 5.05
C GLU A 147 -3.90 7.11 5.59
N ARG A 148 -4.36 7.56 6.76
CA ARG A 148 -3.66 8.53 7.60
C ARG A 148 -3.53 7.93 8.99
N SER A 149 -2.38 8.10 9.62
CA SER A 149 -2.17 7.58 10.96
C SER A 149 -1.50 8.59 11.88
N ILE A 150 -1.79 8.44 13.17
CA ILE A 150 -1.08 9.11 14.25
C ILE A 150 -0.67 8.07 15.28
N THR A 151 0.61 8.07 15.64
CA THR A 151 1.18 7.20 16.66
C THR A 151 1.64 8.04 17.83
N LEU A 152 1.31 7.59 19.03
CA LEU A 152 1.91 8.05 20.27
C LEU A 152 2.73 6.90 20.84
N GLY A 153 3.96 7.17 21.22
CA GLY A 153 4.83 6.15 21.76
C GLY A 153 5.77 6.67 22.82
N ILE A 154 6.30 5.73 23.60
CA ILE A 154 7.37 5.97 24.56
C ILE A 154 8.39 4.86 24.44
N ARG A 155 9.65 5.25 24.42
CA ARG A 155 10.80 4.36 24.55
C ARG A 155 11.37 4.51 25.95
N TYR A 156 11.70 3.40 26.59
CA TYR A 156 12.36 3.35 27.89
C TYR A 156 13.67 2.57 27.78
N ASP A 157 14.78 3.26 27.94
CA ASP A 157 16.15 2.75 27.90
C ASP A 157 16.61 2.38 29.32
N PHE A 158 16.21 1.20 29.80
CA PHE A 158 16.49 0.76 31.17
C PHE A 158 17.86 0.11 31.37
N MET A 159 18.52 -0.28 30.27
CA MET A 159 19.92 -0.69 30.25
C MET A 159 20.61 -0.09 29.02
N ARG A 160 21.95 0.02 29.07
CA ARG A 160 22.75 0.65 28.00
C ARG A 160 22.51 0.07 26.61
N ASN A 161 22.12 -1.20 26.52
CA ASN A 161 21.93 -1.94 25.28
C ASN A 161 20.51 -2.52 25.14
N THR A 162 19.60 -2.13 26.02
CA THR A 162 18.24 -2.71 26.05
C THR A 162 17.21 -1.63 26.27
N CYS A 163 16.18 -1.63 25.42
CA CYS A 163 15.04 -0.74 25.59
C CYS A 163 13.73 -1.49 25.39
N VAL A 164 12.66 -0.92 25.97
CA VAL A 164 11.28 -1.30 25.65
C VAL A 164 10.61 -0.09 25.01
N LYS A 165 9.82 -0.34 23.96
CA LYS A 165 8.96 0.64 23.31
C LYS A 165 7.52 0.22 23.47
N PHE A 166 6.69 1.18 23.84
CA PHE A 166 5.23 1.06 23.81
C PHE A 166 4.70 2.06 22.80
N GLU A 167 3.82 1.60 21.91
CA GLU A 167 3.18 2.41 20.87
C GLU A 167 1.68 2.17 20.83
N MET A 168 0.93 3.25 20.62
CA MET A 168 -0.47 3.24 20.25
C MET A 168 -0.63 4.03 18.96
N GLN A 169 -1.07 3.36 17.91
CA GLN A 169 -1.29 3.95 16.59
C GLN A 169 -2.77 3.93 16.24
N TYR A 170 -3.30 5.10 15.91
CA TYR A 170 -4.64 5.26 15.37
C TYR A 170 -4.56 5.38 13.85
N PHE A 171 -5.25 4.48 13.15
CA PHE A 171 -5.42 4.48 11.71
C PHE A 171 -6.77 5.06 11.36
N ASN A 172 -6.77 6.03 10.46
CA ASN A 172 -7.95 6.54 9.77
C ASN A 172 -7.89 6.06 8.32
N PHE A 173 -8.75 5.09 8.01
CA PHE A 173 -8.82 4.53 6.67
C PHE A 173 -9.71 5.41 5.79
N LEU A 174 -9.20 5.71 4.60
CA LEU A 174 -9.86 6.57 3.63
C LEU A 174 -10.19 5.76 2.38
N ALA A 175 -11.06 6.34 1.55
CA ALA A 175 -11.48 5.76 0.27
C ALA A 175 -12.12 4.36 0.35
N GLY A 176 -12.76 4.01 1.47
CA GLY A 176 -13.42 2.72 1.68
C GLY A 176 -12.45 1.53 1.73
N SER A 177 -11.17 1.80 2.03
CA SER A 177 -10.12 0.79 2.15
C SER A 177 -9.87 0.41 3.61
N THR A 178 -9.04 -0.61 3.85
CA THR A 178 -8.46 -0.90 5.17
C THR A 178 -6.96 -0.61 5.23
N GLY A 179 -6.49 0.32 4.38
CA GLY A 179 -5.06 0.55 4.21
C GLY A 179 -4.37 -0.73 3.75
N GLN A 180 -3.33 -1.15 4.48
CA GLN A 180 -2.61 -2.41 4.26
C GLN A 180 -3.13 -3.57 5.15
N GLY A 181 -4.13 -3.34 6.00
CA GLY A 181 -4.60 -4.30 7.01
C GLY A 181 -5.92 -4.96 6.66
N PHE A 182 -5.93 -6.20 6.19
CA PHE A 182 -7.17 -6.87 5.80
C PHE A 182 -7.96 -7.41 7.01
N PRO A 183 -9.28 -7.14 7.11
CA PRO A 183 -10.10 -7.66 8.20
C PRO A 183 -10.24 -9.18 8.06
N LEU A 184 -10.15 -9.88 9.20
CA LEU A 184 -10.47 -11.31 9.24
C LEU A 184 -11.97 -11.52 8.98
N ASN A 185 -12.31 -12.60 8.26
CA ASN A 185 -13.69 -13.07 8.01
C ASN A 185 -14.57 -12.21 7.07
N ASN A 186 -13.98 -11.55 6.07
CA ASN A 186 -14.73 -10.76 5.07
C ASN A 186 -15.67 -9.71 5.71
N ALA A 187 -15.30 -9.18 6.88
CA ALA A 187 -16.04 -8.08 7.48
C ALA A 187 -15.87 -6.83 6.61
N GLU A 188 -16.90 -5.98 6.59
CA GLU A 188 -16.81 -4.66 5.97
C GLU A 188 -15.62 -3.88 6.57
N PRO A 189 -14.82 -3.19 5.73
CA PRO A 189 -13.75 -2.31 6.18
C PRO A 189 -14.24 -1.35 7.28
N PRO A 190 -13.65 -1.35 8.49
CA PRO A 190 -13.96 -0.30 9.45
C PRO A 190 -13.37 1.03 8.96
N ASP A 191 -13.95 2.16 9.36
CA ASP A 191 -13.39 3.49 9.03
C ASP A 191 -12.06 3.77 9.75
N ASN A 192 -11.80 3.08 10.85
CA ASN A 192 -10.61 3.28 11.66
C ASN A 192 -10.20 2.02 12.43
N ALA A 193 -8.95 2.01 12.89
CA ALA A 193 -8.42 0.97 13.76
C ALA A 193 -7.42 1.54 14.77
N ILE A 194 -7.22 0.85 15.89
CA ILE A 194 -6.16 1.13 16.86
C ILE A 194 -5.25 -0.08 16.94
N LEU A 195 -3.96 0.12 16.72
CA LEU A 195 -2.92 -0.88 16.93
C LEU A 195 -2.12 -0.51 18.18
N THR A 196 -1.96 -1.46 19.08
CA THR A 196 -1.08 -1.33 20.25
C THR A 196 0.08 -2.28 20.10
N THR A 197 1.29 -1.77 20.28
CA THR A 197 2.53 -2.51 20.04
C THR A 197 3.45 -2.37 21.23
N VAL A 198 4.07 -3.48 21.64
CA VAL A 198 5.16 -3.50 22.61
C VAL A 198 6.34 -4.24 22.01
N VAL A 199 7.49 -3.58 21.96
CA VAL A 199 8.74 -4.15 21.42
C VAL A 199 9.84 -4.04 22.45
N MET A 200 10.65 -5.09 22.56
CA MET A 200 11.89 -5.08 23.32
C MET A 200 13.06 -5.24 22.37
N ASP A 201 13.96 -4.26 22.34
CA ASP A 201 15.15 -4.29 21.51
C ASP A 201 16.39 -4.54 22.39
N VAL A 202 17.22 -5.50 21.99
CA VAL A 202 18.50 -5.84 22.64
C VAL A 202 19.59 -5.78 21.58
N VAL A 203 20.65 -5.00 21.83
CA VAL A 203 21.82 -4.90 20.95
C VAL A 203 23.00 -5.64 21.59
N PHE A 204 23.49 -6.69 20.91
CA PHE A 204 24.60 -7.53 21.37
C PHE A 204 25.96 -7.01 20.91
#